data_AF-A0A6G8PY97-F1
#
_entry.id   AF-A0A6G8PY97-F1
#
_cell.length_a   1.000
_cell.length_b   1.000
_cell.length_c   1.000
_cell.angle_alpha   90.00
_cell.angle_beta   90.00
_cell.angle_gamma   90.00
#
_symmetry.space_group_name_H-M   'P 1'
#
loop_
_entity.id
_entity.type
_entity.pdbx_description
1 polymer ?
#
loop_
_entity_poly.entity_id
_entity_poly.type
_entity_poly.pdbx_seq_one_letter_code
_entity_poly.pdbx_strand_id
1 'polypeptide(L)'
;MRYFQRDAGALTGGSGGRAALLRFLVLFAAVALAGVAILSTRSDAQSGPDGAASAYNDPDKPVLSYLLSEPENVEEFRAEFGLSDAQVREVLARTRAENRTLAGVYAESERILAGSRGLSTAEKRERISASGYSGKVRRVVGGTKRSVEATLPNGRADELEAWVEEQWRDEVREAGANTAGSERGTRATRPPGTYRIFATQYIGYTTFEVAMPHRKLKFAGGYRTTLTLNGRRVSAPIKEVGPWNTYDNWWDPVAKRTMWKDLPRGKPEARAAFFENYNRGKDEFGREVLNPAGIDLTPAVARRLGLAKYENAYVYVSLPKRPAS
;
A
#
# COMPACT_ATOMS: atom_id res chain seq x y z
N MET A 1 5.50 -2.05 -19.31
CA MET A 1 5.53 -1.07 -18.20
C MET A 1 7.00 -0.92 -17.81
N ARG A 2 7.67 0.18 -18.19
CA ARG A 2 9.13 0.33 -18.02
C ARG A 2 9.42 1.05 -16.71
N TYR A 3 9.73 0.31 -15.66
CA TYR A 3 10.31 0.89 -14.46
C TYR A 3 11.81 1.09 -14.67
N PHE A 4 12.26 2.35 -14.58
CA PHE A 4 13.65 2.76 -14.41
C PHE A 4 14.71 1.88 -15.13
N GLN A 5 14.89 2.09 -16.44
CA GLN A 5 16.14 1.71 -17.11
C GLN A 5 17.27 2.64 -16.67
N ARG A 6 18.40 2.03 -16.30
CA ARG A 6 19.74 2.62 -16.19
C ARG A 6 20.39 2.53 -17.57
N ASP A 7 20.90 3.65 -18.07
CA ASP A 7 22.08 3.63 -18.93
C ASP A 7 23.30 3.75 -18.01
N ALA A 8 24.23 2.82 -18.18
CA ALA A 8 25.54 2.84 -17.53
C ALA A 8 26.45 3.76 -18.34
N GLY A 9 26.71 4.96 -17.81
CA GLY A 9 27.80 5.83 -18.27
C GLY A 9 28.92 5.81 -17.24
N ALA A 10 30.06 5.22 -17.61
CA ALA A 10 31.33 5.39 -16.91
C ALA A 10 32.16 6.49 -17.62
N LEU A 11 33.19 6.97 -16.90
CA LEU A 11 34.30 7.85 -17.33
C LEU A 11 33.99 9.36 -17.21
N THR A 12 34.82 10.26 -16.70
CA THR A 12 36.22 10.26 -16.22
C THR A 12 36.48 11.60 -15.49
N GLY A 13 37.63 11.71 -14.81
CA GLY A 13 37.97 12.77 -13.85
C GLY A 13 38.14 14.19 -14.37
N GLY A 14 38.26 15.12 -13.43
CA GLY A 14 38.58 16.53 -13.64
C GLY A 14 38.81 17.24 -12.32
N SER A 15 40.08 17.46 -11.99
CA SER A 15 40.62 18.07 -10.78
C SER A 15 40.53 19.59 -10.75
N GLY A 16 40.50 20.17 -9.53
CA GLY A 16 40.82 21.57 -9.23
C GLY A 16 39.69 22.25 -8.45
N GLY A 17 39.86 22.85 -7.27
CA GLY A 17 41.03 23.22 -6.49
C GLY A 17 40.80 24.61 -5.91
N ARG A 18 40.69 24.70 -4.56
CA ARG A 18 40.86 25.90 -3.69
C ARG A 18 39.75 26.98 -3.78
N ALA A 19 39.39 27.75 -2.74
CA ALA A 19 39.65 27.83 -1.29
C ALA A 19 38.77 28.97 -0.70
N ALA A 20 38.85 29.14 0.63
CA ALA A 20 38.44 30.27 1.49
C ALA A 20 37.07 30.09 2.20
N LEU A 21 37.00 29.74 3.50
CA LEU A 21 37.42 30.35 4.79
C LEU A 21 36.28 31.07 5.53
N LEU A 22 35.98 30.51 6.71
CA LEU A 22 35.35 30.99 7.94
C LEU A 22 34.92 32.47 8.08
N ARG A 23 33.77 32.70 8.73
CA ARG A 23 33.70 33.14 10.16
C ARG A 23 32.28 33.10 10.78
N PHE A 24 32.29 32.91 12.10
CA PHE A 24 31.23 32.71 13.09
C PHE A 24 30.18 33.84 13.22
N LEU A 25 28.96 33.49 13.64
CA LEU A 25 28.35 34.03 14.87
C LEU A 25 27.06 33.27 15.25
N VAL A 26 27.02 32.80 16.50
CA VAL A 26 25.83 32.33 17.22
C VAL A 26 25.16 33.56 17.83
N LEU A 27 23.84 33.72 17.64
CA LEU A 27 23.01 34.41 18.63
C LEU A 27 21.57 33.87 18.59
N PHE A 28 21.11 33.39 19.74
CA PHE A 28 19.72 33.06 20.06
C PHE A 28 18.90 34.34 20.19
N ALA A 29 17.72 34.39 19.58
CA ALA A 29 16.59 35.19 20.07
C ALA A 29 15.27 34.58 19.57
N ALA A 30 14.38 34.34 20.53
CA ALA A 30 13.07 33.72 20.36
C ALA A 30 12.14 34.53 19.45
N VAL A 31 11.42 33.85 18.54
CA VAL A 31 10.24 34.42 17.88
C VAL A 31 9.04 33.55 18.24
N ALA A 32 8.07 34.22 18.86
CA ALA A 32 6.83 33.66 19.34
C ALA A 32 5.97 33.07 18.22
N LEU A 33 5.27 32.00 18.58
CA LEU A 33 4.22 31.34 17.82
C LEU A 33 3.15 32.32 17.35
N ALA A 34 3.02 32.50 16.03
CA ALA A 34 1.78 32.90 15.39
C ALA A 34 1.49 31.88 14.28
N GLY A 35 0.76 30.84 14.65
CA GLY A 35 0.31 29.80 13.73
C GLY A 35 -0.68 30.40 12.73
N VAL A 36 -0.23 30.59 11.49
CA VAL A 36 -1.13 30.78 10.35
C VAL A 36 -1.72 29.41 10.03
N ALA A 37 -2.93 29.17 10.54
CA ALA A 37 -3.75 28.03 10.13
C ALA A 37 -4.18 28.25 8.68
N ILE A 38 -3.53 27.55 7.74
CA ILE A 38 -4.07 27.39 6.39
C ILE A 38 -5.22 26.39 6.51
N LEU A 39 -6.42 26.95 6.66
CA LEU A 39 -7.69 26.23 6.65
C LEU A 39 -7.89 25.59 5.27
N SER A 40 -7.48 24.33 5.12
CA SER A 40 -7.93 23.52 4.00
C SER A 40 -9.37 23.11 4.30
N THR A 41 -10.33 23.71 3.61
CA THR A 41 -11.75 23.37 3.73
C THR A 41 -11.96 21.94 3.22
N ARG A 42 -11.97 20.98 4.16
CA ARG A 42 -12.48 19.63 3.95
C ARG A 42 -13.98 19.77 3.74
N SER A 43 -14.43 19.67 2.49
CA SER A 43 -15.85 19.56 2.18
C SER A 43 -16.30 18.15 2.55
N ASP A 44 -17.19 18.07 3.55
CA ASP A 44 -18.16 17.02 3.81
C ASP A 44 -17.67 15.56 3.75
N ALA A 45 -16.76 15.20 4.65
CA ALA A 45 -16.76 13.83 5.16
C ALA A 45 -17.72 13.81 6.35
N GLN A 46 -18.90 13.19 6.20
CA GLN A 46 -19.82 12.99 7.32
C GLN A 46 -19.10 12.21 8.42
N SER A 47 -18.94 12.87 9.56
CA SER A 47 -18.30 12.31 10.75
C SER A 47 -19.18 11.18 11.29
N GLY A 48 -18.56 10.04 11.65
CA GLY A 48 -19.23 8.99 12.40
C GLY A 48 -19.64 9.46 13.81
N PRO A 49 -20.35 8.63 14.59
CA PRO A 49 -20.93 9.00 15.90
C PRO A 49 -19.91 9.55 16.92
N ASP A 50 -18.61 9.28 16.75
CA ASP A 50 -17.54 9.72 17.66
C ASP A 50 -16.72 10.92 17.13
N GLY A 51 -17.14 11.57 16.03
CA GLY A 51 -16.37 12.65 15.39
C GLY A 51 -15.13 12.16 14.61
N ALA A 52 -14.88 10.85 14.57
CA ALA A 52 -13.92 10.21 13.69
C ALA A 52 -14.43 10.22 12.24
N ALA A 53 -13.51 10.36 11.27
CA ALA A 53 -13.86 10.22 9.86
C ALA A 53 -14.37 8.79 9.60
N SER A 54 -15.56 8.67 9.01
CA SER A 54 -16.15 7.38 8.63
C SER A 54 -15.28 6.68 7.59
N ALA A 55 -14.93 5.41 7.84
CA ALA A 55 -14.21 4.57 6.90
C ALA A 55 -15.08 4.19 5.70
N TYR A 56 -16.38 4.03 5.91
CA TYR A 56 -17.34 3.75 4.85
C TYR A 56 -17.53 4.94 3.89
N ASN A 57 -17.45 6.16 4.42
CA ASN A 57 -17.63 7.39 3.67
C ASN A 57 -16.31 8.02 3.20
N ASP A 58 -15.16 7.41 3.50
CA ASP A 58 -13.86 7.86 2.98
C ASP A 58 -13.77 7.59 1.47
N PRO A 59 -13.83 8.63 0.61
CA PRO A 59 -13.85 8.43 -0.82
C PRO A 59 -12.46 8.09 -1.37
N ASP A 60 -11.40 8.32 -0.59
CA ASP A 60 -10.02 8.15 -1.00
C ASP A 60 -9.48 6.75 -0.60
N LYS A 61 -10.26 5.94 0.13
CA LYS A 61 -9.88 4.57 0.54
C LYS A 61 -10.89 3.50 0.09
N PRO A 62 -10.47 2.46 -0.64
CA PRO A 62 -11.32 1.33 -1.03
C PRO A 62 -11.54 0.33 0.13
N VAL A 63 -12.11 0.80 1.24
CA VAL A 63 -12.28 0.01 2.48
C VAL A 63 -13.09 -1.27 2.23
N LEU A 64 -14.19 -1.16 1.50
CA LEU A 64 -15.05 -2.31 1.19
C LEU A 64 -14.32 -3.39 0.39
N SER A 65 -13.51 -3.01 -0.61
CA SER A 65 -12.70 -3.98 -1.37
C SER A 65 -11.56 -4.59 -0.56
N TYR A 66 -11.05 -3.87 0.44
CA TYR A 66 -10.10 -4.44 1.41
C TYR A 66 -10.79 -5.47 2.31
N LEU A 67 -11.90 -5.11 2.95
CA LEU A 67 -12.61 -6.01 3.87
C LEU A 67 -13.03 -7.30 3.16
N LEU A 68 -13.58 -7.19 1.95
CA LEU A 68 -14.01 -8.33 1.14
C LEU A 68 -12.86 -9.08 0.43
N SER A 69 -11.60 -8.80 0.80
CA SER A 69 -10.46 -9.61 0.38
C SER A 69 -10.16 -10.79 1.31
N GLU A 70 -10.70 -10.75 2.54
CA GLU A 70 -10.57 -11.84 3.51
C GLU A 70 -11.79 -12.78 3.42
N PRO A 71 -11.59 -14.10 3.25
CA PRO A 71 -12.69 -15.05 3.12
C PRO A 71 -13.69 -15.03 4.27
N GLU A 72 -13.22 -14.82 5.50
CA GLU A 72 -14.05 -14.74 6.70
C GLU A 72 -15.06 -13.58 6.60
N ASN A 73 -14.59 -12.40 6.20
CA ASN A 73 -15.44 -11.23 5.99
C ASN A 73 -16.44 -11.44 4.85
N VAL A 74 -16.10 -12.22 3.83
CA VAL A 74 -17.02 -12.54 2.72
C VAL A 74 -18.17 -13.43 3.20
N GLU A 75 -17.87 -14.45 4.01
CA GLU A 75 -18.92 -15.32 4.58
C GLU A 75 -19.80 -14.56 5.57
N GLU A 76 -19.21 -13.70 6.40
CA GLU A 76 -19.97 -12.84 7.31
C GLU A 76 -20.85 -11.85 6.55
N PHE A 77 -20.29 -11.14 5.57
CA PHE A 77 -21.03 -10.23 4.70
C PHE A 77 -22.22 -10.93 4.01
N ARG A 78 -21.99 -12.16 3.51
CA ARG A 78 -23.05 -12.96 2.92
C ARG A 78 -24.17 -13.25 3.92
N ALA A 79 -23.81 -13.71 5.13
CA ALA A 79 -24.77 -14.08 6.16
C ALA A 79 -25.56 -12.85 6.65
N GLU A 80 -24.85 -11.77 6.96
CA GLU A 80 -25.42 -10.51 7.45
C GLU A 80 -26.45 -9.95 6.45
N PHE A 81 -26.08 -9.89 5.17
CA PHE A 81 -26.94 -9.32 4.13
C PHE A 81 -27.90 -10.33 3.47
N GLY A 82 -27.90 -11.59 3.90
CA GLY A 82 -28.77 -12.65 3.38
C GLY A 82 -28.55 -12.91 1.87
N LEU A 83 -27.31 -12.82 1.40
CA LEU A 83 -26.99 -12.86 -0.03
C LEU A 83 -26.90 -14.29 -0.57
N SER A 84 -27.39 -14.48 -1.79
CA SER A 84 -27.13 -15.69 -2.56
C SER A 84 -25.66 -15.76 -3.03
N ASP A 85 -25.17 -16.96 -3.35
CA ASP A 85 -23.81 -17.13 -3.91
C ASP A 85 -23.61 -16.33 -5.20
N ALA A 86 -24.69 -16.12 -5.97
CA ALA A 86 -24.63 -15.33 -7.20
C ALA A 86 -24.39 -13.84 -6.91
N GLN A 87 -25.10 -13.29 -5.92
CA GLN A 87 -24.89 -11.90 -5.47
C GLN A 87 -23.50 -11.70 -4.87
N VAL A 88 -23.03 -12.64 -4.04
CA VAL A 88 -21.66 -12.58 -3.49
C VAL A 88 -20.62 -12.60 -4.62
N ARG A 89 -20.78 -13.47 -5.62
CA ARG A 89 -19.89 -13.50 -6.80
C ARG A 89 -19.91 -12.18 -7.57
N GLU A 90 -21.07 -11.54 -7.71
CA GLU A 90 -21.18 -10.23 -8.34
C GLU A 90 -20.42 -9.16 -7.55
N VAL A 91 -20.65 -9.07 -6.24
CA VAL A 91 -19.94 -8.13 -5.35
C VAL A 91 -18.43 -8.32 -5.46
N LEU A 92 -17.94 -9.56 -5.34
CA LEU A 92 -16.51 -9.87 -5.47
C LEU A 92 -15.96 -9.58 -6.87
N ALA A 93 -16.79 -9.64 -7.92
CA ALA A 93 -16.37 -9.23 -9.26
C ALA A 93 -16.21 -7.71 -9.34
N ARG A 94 -17.07 -6.93 -8.67
CA ARG A 94 -16.95 -5.46 -8.58
C ARG A 94 -15.70 -5.04 -7.81
N THR A 95 -15.42 -5.63 -6.65
CA THR A 95 -14.20 -5.31 -5.88
C THR A 95 -12.93 -5.67 -6.64
N ARG A 96 -12.92 -6.78 -7.38
CA ARG A 96 -11.80 -7.14 -8.27
C ARG A 96 -11.65 -6.19 -9.46
N ALA A 97 -12.75 -5.68 -10.01
CA ALA A 97 -12.73 -4.65 -11.05
C ALA A 97 -12.20 -3.31 -10.54
N GLU A 98 -12.53 -2.94 -9.30
CA GLU A 98 -11.94 -1.80 -8.59
C GLU A 98 -10.44 -1.97 -8.45
N ASN A 99 -9.98 -3.09 -7.87
CA ASN A 99 -8.56 -3.40 -7.70
C ASN A 99 -7.79 -3.28 -9.02
N ARG A 100 -8.35 -3.82 -10.11
CA ARG A 100 -7.78 -3.70 -11.46
C ARG A 100 -7.65 -2.24 -11.89
N THR A 101 -8.68 -1.44 -11.68
CA THR A 101 -8.73 -0.05 -12.13
C THR A 101 -7.78 0.82 -11.31
N LEU A 102 -7.78 0.66 -9.99
CA LEU A 102 -6.85 1.35 -9.08
C LEU A 102 -5.40 0.97 -9.35
N ALA A 103 -5.10 -0.30 -9.67
CA ALA A 103 -3.77 -0.71 -10.12
C ALA A 103 -3.35 0.04 -11.41
N GLY A 104 -4.29 0.33 -12.31
CA GLY A 104 -4.08 1.14 -13.50
C GLY A 104 -3.78 2.61 -13.18
N VAL A 105 -4.53 3.21 -12.25
CA VAL A 105 -4.32 4.58 -11.76
C VAL A 105 -2.96 4.71 -11.07
N TYR A 106 -2.62 3.74 -10.21
CA TYR A 106 -1.31 3.66 -9.58
C TYR A 106 -0.19 3.53 -10.62
N ALA A 107 -0.35 2.64 -11.61
CA ALA A 107 0.61 2.47 -12.71
C ALA A 107 0.82 3.75 -13.53
N GLU A 108 -0.22 4.54 -13.75
CA GLU A 108 -0.11 5.85 -14.41
C GLU A 108 0.72 6.83 -13.57
N SER A 109 0.44 6.90 -12.27
CA SER A 109 1.19 7.76 -11.34
C SER A 109 2.68 7.39 -11.27
N GLU A 110 3.01 6.10 -11.34
CA GLU A 110 4.39 5.61 -11.42
C GLU A 110 5.11 6.06 -12.71
N ARG A 111 4.41 6.16 -13.85
CA ARG A 111 4.99 6.71 -15.08
C ARG A 111 5.33 8.19 -14.93
N ILE A 112 4.50 8.95 -14.22
CA ILE A 112 4.75 10.36 -13.91
C ILE A 112 6.01 10.49 -13.05
N LEU A 113 6.15 9.67 -12.01
CA LEU A 113 7.36 9.64 -11.17
C LEU A 113 8.60 9.25 -11.98
N ALA A 114 8.49 8.25 -12.85
CA ALA A 114 9.58 7.79 -13.71
C ALA A 114 10.03 8.86 -14.72
N GLY A 115 9.12 9.71 -15.20
CA GLY A 115 9.40 10.87 -16.05
C GLY A 115 9.86 12.12 -15.29
N SER A 116 9.87 12.08 -13.96
CA SER A 116 10.22 13.20 -13.08
C SER A 116 11.60 12.99 -12.42
N ARG A 117 12.54 12.40 -13.17
CA ARG A 117 13.92 12.19 -12.69
C ARG A 117 14.62 13.53 -12.48
N GLY A 118 15.45 13.60 -11.44
CA GLY A 118 16.15 14.83 -11.07
C GLY A 118 15.32 15.82 -10.25
N LEU A 119 13.99 15.71 -10.28
CA LEU A 119 13.12 16.55 -9.46
C LEU A 119 13.17 16.17 -7.98
N SER A 120 13.01 17.19 -7.14
CA SER A 120 12.81 17.06 -5.71
C SER A 120 11.51 16.31 -5.38
N THR A 121 11.38 15.84 -4.15
CA THR A 121 10.15 15.17 -3.68
C THR A 121 8.94 16.11 -3.72
N ALA A 122 9.12 17.41 -3.48
CA ALA A 122 8.04 18.39 -3.54
C ALA A 122 7.49 18.55 -4.96
N GLU A 123 8.36 18.70 -5.95
CA GLU A 123 7.97 18.80 -7.37
C GLU A 123 7.30 17.52 -7.87
N LYS A 124 7.76 16.34 -7.41
CA LYS A 124 7.10 15.06 -7.73
C LYS A 124 5.68 15.01 -7.16
N ARG A 125 5.48 15.46 -5.91
CA ARG A 125 4.16 15.54 -5.28
C ARG A 125 3.21 16.45 -6.07
N GLU A 126 3.71 17.59 -6.52
CA GLU A 126 2.95 18.53 -7.33
C GLU A 126 2.50 17.89 -8.66
N ARG A 127 3.40 17.20 -9.36
CA ARG A 127 3.06 16.49 -10.61
C ARG A 127 2.02 15.39 -10.41
N ILE A 128 2.10 14.66 -9.30
CA ILE A 128 1.10 13.66 -8.94
C ILE A 128 -0.26 14.30 -8.67
N SER A 129 -0.28 15.39 -7.90
CA SER A 129 -1.50 16.16 -7.63
C SER A 129 -2.14 16.64 -8.94
N ALA A 130 -1.34 17.23 -9.83
CA ALA A 130 -1.77 17.75 -11.13
C ALA A 130 -2.31 16.65 -12.08
N SER A 131 -1.96 15.38 -11.87
CA SER A 131 -2.45 14.25 -12.68
C SER A 131 -3.93 13.89 -12.45
N GLY A 132 -4.56 14.49 -11.44
CA GLY A 132 -5.91 14.16 -11.03
C GLY A 132 -6.03 12.78 -10.35
N TYR A 133 -4.92 12.26 -9.78
CA TYR A 133 -4.86 10.96 -9.12
C TYR A 133 -6.02 10.74 -8.15
N SER A 134 -6.20 11.61 -7.16
CA SER A 134 -7.26 11.47 -6.15
C SER A 134 -8.65 11.52 -6.78
N GLY A 135 -8.87 12.39 -7.77
CA GLY A 135 -10.15 12.44 -8.48
C GLY A 135 -10.49 11.14 -9.23
N LYS A 136 -9.48 10.46 -9.80
CA LYS A 136 -9.65 9.13 -10.42
C LYS A 136 -9.98 8.08 -9.36
N VAL A 137 -9.29 8.07 -8.23
CA VAL A 137 -9.55 7.15 -7.10
C VAL A 137 -10.99 7.31 -6.61
N ARG A 138 -11.41 8.51 -6.22
CA ARG A 138 -12.77 8.77 -5.69
C ARG A 138 -13.88 8.31 -6.62
N ARG A 139 -13.70 8.48 -7.93
CA ARG A 139 -14.68 8.01 -8.93
C ARG A 139 -14.80 6.49 -8.94
N VAL A 140 -13.68 5.77 -8.84
CA VAL A 140 -13.67 4.30 -8.82
C VAL A 140 -14.30 3.80 -7.52
N VAL A 141 -13.82 4.29 -6.37
CA VAL A 141 -14.30 3.91 -5.03
C VAL A 141 -15.80 4.14 -4.89
N GLY A 142 -16.27 5.35 -5.23
CA GLY A 142 -17.70 5.66 -5.18
C GLY A 142 -18.54 4.83 -6.17
N GLY A 143 -17.98 4.45 -7.32
CA GLY A 143 -18.65 3.58 -8.28
C GLY A 143 -18.85 2.16 -7.76
N THR A 144 -17.84 1.61 -7.09
CA THR A 144 -17.91 0.29 -6.46
C THR A 144 -18.90 0.30 -5.30
N LYS A 145 -18.82 1.29 -4.41
CA LYS A 145 -19.74 1.47 -3.28
C LYS A 145 -21.20 1.43 -3.75
N ARG A 146 -21.57 2.29 -4.71
CA ARG A 146 -22.93 2.31 -5.29
C ARG A 146 -23.35 0.97 -5.91
N SER A 147 -22.41 0.26 -6.53
CA SER A 147 -22.71 -1.05 -7.14
C SER A 147 -22.96 -2.13 -6.10
N VAL A 148 -22.22 -2.10 -4.99
CA VAL A 148 -22.43 -3.04 -3.87
C VAL A 148 -23.74 -2.72 -3.15
N GLU A 149 -24.01 -1.45 -2.84
CA GLU A 149 -25.28 -1.01 -2.26
C GLU A 149 -26.48 -1.47 -3.11
N ALA A 150 -26.40 -1.36 -4.44
CA ALA A 150 -27.45 -1.81 -5.35
C ALA A 150 -27.64 -3.35 -5.39
N THR A 151 -26.67 -4.12 -4.89
CA THR A 151 -26.77 -5.59 -4.80
C THR A 151 -27.46 -6.04 -3.50
N LEU A 152 -27.50 -5.17 -2.49
CA LEU A 152 -28.11 -5.46 -1.20
C LEU A 152 -29.64 -5.48 -1.30
N PRO A 153 -30.33 -6.22 -0.40
CA PRO A 153 -31.77 -6.09 -0.26
C PRO A 153 -32.20 -4.64 0.01
N ASN A 154 -33.36 -4.24 -0.53
CA ASN A 154 -33.87 -2.88 -0.44
C ASN A 154 -33.84 -2.34 1.00
N GLY A 155 -33.28 -1.14 1.18
CA GLY A 155 -33.25 -0.43 2.46
C GLY A 155 -32.08 -0.77 3.40
N ARG A 156 -31.17 -1.68 3.01
CA ARG A 156 -30.04 -2.12 3.86
C ARG A 156 -28.73 -1.37 3.64
N ALA A 157 -28.74 -0.21 2.98
CA ALA A 157 -27.52 0.57 2.74
C ALA A 157 -26.94 1.16 4.03
N ASP A 158 -27.80 1.60 4.96
CA ASP A 158 -27.34 2.12 6.27
C ASP A 158 -26.73 1.01 7.13
N GLU A 159 -27.24 -0.22 6.99
CA GLU A 159 -26.67 -1.40 7.65
C GLU A 159 -25.28 -1.77 7.08
N LEU A 160 -25.05 -1.51 5.78
CA LEU A 160 -23.73 -1.67 5.17
C LEU A 160 -22.71 -0.71 5.80
N GLU A 161 -23.09 0.54 6.02
CA GLU A 161 -22.22 1.50 6.71
C GLU A 161 -21.84 0.98 8.10
N ALA A 162 -22.83 0.60 8.90
CA ALA A 162 -22.60 0.08 10.25
C ALA A 162 -21.68 -1.16 10.25
N TRP A 163 -21.93 -2.11 9.35
CA TRP A 163 -21.09 -3.30 9.20
C TRP A 163 -19.65 -2.93 8.81
N VAL A 164 -19.46 -2.04 7.84
CA VAL A 164 -18.11 -1.61 7.41
C VAL A 164 -17.36 -0.93 8.56
N GLU A 165 -18.00 -0.04 9.31
CA GLU A 165 -17.36 0.64 10.45
C GLU A 165 -16.97 -0.35 11.56
N GLU A 166 -17.80 -1.36 11.82
CA GLU A 166 -17.49 -2.41 12.79
C GLU A 166 -16.27 -3.24 12.37
N GLN A 167 -16.29 -3.78 11.15
CA GLN A 167 -15.18 -4.57 10.62
C GLN A 167 -13.88 -3.74 10.56
N TRP A 168 -14.00 -2.49 10.10
CA TRP A 168 -12.85 -1.59 9.99
C TRP A 168 -12.21 -1.28 11.34
N ARG A 169 -13.01 -1.07 12.38
CA ARG A 169 -12.51 -0.84 13.74
C ARG A 169 -11.71 -2.03 14.27
N ASP A 170 -12.12 -3.25 13.93
CA ASP A 170 -11.41 -4.47 14.31
C ASP A 170 -10.08 -4.60 13.56
N GLU A 171 -10.06 -4.30 12.27
CA GLU A 171 -8.85 -4.23 11.43
C GLU A 171 -7.84 -3.21 11.93
N VAL A 172 -8.29 -1.99 12.28
CA VAL A 172 -7.44 -0.94 12.87
C VAL A 172 -6.86 -1.39 14.21
N ARG A 173 -7.66 -2.05 15.06
CA ARG A 173 -7.20 -2.59 16.35
C ARG A 173 -6.11 -3.64 16.14
N GLU A 174 -6.29 -4.55 15.19
CA GLU A 174 -5.28 -5.57 14.87
C GLU A 174 -4.01 -4.98 14.24
N ALA A 175 -4.15 -3.98 13.37
CA ALA A 175 -3.02 -3.28 12.75
C ALA A 175 -2.17 -2.52 13.80
N GLY A 176 -2.82 -1.89 14.78
CA GLY A 176 -2.17 -1.20 15.89
C GLY A 176 -1.53 -2.16 16.91
N ALA A 177 -2.20 -3.28 17.21
CA ALA A 177 -1.70 -4.28 18.16
C ALA A 177 -0.48 -5.08 17.64
N ASN A 178 -0.22 -5.07 16.33
CA ASN A 178 0.94 -5.70 15.70
C ASN A 178 2.26 -4.95 15.96
N THR A 179 2.56 -4.72 17.24
CA THR A 179 3.90 -4.48 17.78
C THR A 179 4.45 -5.84 18.22
N ALA A 180 5.21 -6.50 17.35
CA ALA A 180 5.93 -7.74 17.62
C ALA A 180 5.09 -8.94 18.16
N GLY A 181 4.52 -9.73 17.25
CA GLY A 181 4.37 -11.19 17.49
C GLY A 181 3.01 -11.72 17.95
N SER A 182 1.90 -11.03 17.65
CA SER A 182 0.54 -11.51 17.94
C SER A 182 -0.35 -11.39 16.71
N GLU A 183 -0.10 -12.20 15.68
CA GLU A 183 -1.10 -12.50 14.65
C GLU A 183 -1.98 -13.64 15.18
N ARG A 184 -3.30 -13.50 15.07
CA ARG A 184 -4.30 -14.51 15.46
C ARG A 184 -4.19 -15.68 14.47
N GLY A 185 -3.26 -16.58 14.77
CA GLY A 185 -2.92 -17.74 13.95
C GLY A 185 -1.75 -18.46 14.60
N THR A 186 -1.91 -19.75 14.87
CA THR A 186 -0.99 -20.60 15.63
C THR A 186 0.49 -20.27 15.37
N ARG A 187 1.15 -19.65 16.36
CA ARG A 187 2.61 -19.40 16.42
C ARG A 187 3.47 -20.66 16.20
N ALA A 188 2.86 -21.84 16.24
CA ALA A 188 3.52 -23.14 16.31
C ALA A 188 4.15 -23.68 15.00
N THR A 189 3.93 -23.07 13.83
CA THR A 189 4.45 -23.66 12.56
C THR A 189 5.03 -22.68 11.54
N ARG A 190 5.29 -21.41 11.93
CA ARG A 190 5.81 -20.42 10.96
C ARG A 190 7.34 -20.46 10.87
N PRO A 191 7.94 -20.61 9.68
CA PRO A 191 9.39 -20.52 9.52
C PRO A 191 9.92 -19.15 10.01
N PRO A 192 11.03 -19.10 10.75
CA PRO A 192 11.66 -17.86 11.17
C PRO A 192 11.90 -16.91 9.97
N GLY A 193 11.60 -15.62 10.16
CA GLY A 193 11.75 -14.63 9.09
C GLY A 193 10.67 -14.70 8.01
N THR A 194 9.45 -15.05 8.39
CA THR A 194 8.25 -14.93 7.55
C THR A 194 7.32 -13.88 8.17
N TYR A 195 6.56 -13.13 7.36
CA TYR A 195 5.65 -12.07 7.81
C TYR A 195 4.31 -12.18 7.07
N ARG A 196 3.18 -11.92 7.73
CA ARG A 196 1.88 -11.81 7.05
C ARG A 196 1.80 -10.42 6.43
N ILE A 197 1.71 -10.37 5.10
CA ILE A 197 1.80 -9.14 4.32
C ILE A 197 0.66 -9.14 3.33
N PHE A 198 -0.05 -8.00 3.25
CA PHE A 198 -1.07 -7.81 2.23
C PHE A 198 -0.41 -7.75 0.85
N ALA A 199 -0.91 -8.56 -0.06
CA ALA A 199 -0.40 -8.67 -1.42
C ALA A 199 -1.43 -8.17 -2.42
N THR A 200 -0.99 -7.35 -3.37
CA THR A 200 -1.82 -6.94 -4.52
C THR A 200 -1.25 -7.46 -5.82
N GLN A 201 -1.88 -7.13 -6.94
CA GLN A 201 -1.46 -7.57 -8.26
C GLN A 201 -1.15 -6.42 -9.21
N TYR A 202 -0.10 -6.59 -10.03
CA TYR A 202 0.36 -5.59 -10.98
C TYR A 202 0.79 -6.21 -12.32
N ILE A 203 0.97 -5.35 -13.33
CA ILE A 203 1.53 -5.77 -14.62
C ILE A 203 3.05 -5.67 -14.54
N GLY A 204 3.70 -6.82 -14.36
CA GLY A 204 5.15 -6.95 -14.24
C GLY A 204 5.93 -6.66 -15.52
N TYR A 205 7.23 -6.50 -15.35
CA TYR A 205 8.24 -6.51 -16.41
C TYR A 205 8.33 -7.88 -17.07
N THR A 206 8.30 -8.95 -16.27
CA THR A 206 8.13 -10.33 -16.73
C THR A 206 6.76 -10.89 -16.36
N THR A 207 6.41 -12.05 -16.94
CA THR A 207 5.17 -12.74 -16.61
C THR A 207 5.19 -13.34 -15.19
N PHE A 208 6.36 -13.58 -14.60
CA PHE A 208 6.52 -14.27 -13.33
C PHE A 208 7.56 -13.59 -12.44
N GLU A 209 7.10 -12.64 -11.63
CA GLU A 209 7.91 -11.88 -10.69
C GLU A 209 7.05 -11.24 -9.60
N VAL A 210 7.73 -10.65 -8.62
CA VAL A 210 7.16 -9.79 -7.58
C VAL A 210 7.88 -8.45 -7.50
N ALA A 211 7.20 -7.45 -6.94
CA ALA A 211 7.79 -6.18 -6.53
C ALA A 211 7.85 -6.10 -5.00
N MET A 212 8.96 -5.60 -4.45
CA MET A 212 9.08 -5.30 -3.02
C MET A 212 9.63 -3.88 -2.83
N PRO A 213 9.21 -3.15 -1.77
CA PRO A 213 9.35 -1.70 -1.71
C PRO A 213 10.75 -1.24 -1.28
N HIS A 214 11.81 -1.66 -1.98
CA HIS A 214 13.13 -1.06 -1.82
C HIS A 214 13.99 -1.24 -3.06
N ARG A 215 14.52 -0.13 -3.59
CA ARG A 215 15.31 -0.09 -4.83
C ARG A 215 16.50 -1.06 -4.86
N LYS A 216 17.09 -1.35 -3.70
CA LYS A 216 18.22 -2.30 -3.56
C LYS A 216 17.90 -3.68 -4.15
N LEU A 217 16.68 -4.18 -3.99
CA LEU A 217 16.33 -5.53 -4.43
C LEU A 217 16.36 -5.65 -5.96
N LYS A 218 15.80 -4.63 -6.64
CA LYS A 218 15.85 -4.52 -8.10
C LYS A 218 17.27 -4.29 -8.61
N PHE A 219 17.94 -3.25 -8.14
CA PHE A 219 19.19 -2.81 -8.76
C PHE A 219 20.41 -3.65 -8.40
N ALA A 220 20.43 -4.29 -7.23
CA ALA A 220 21.46 -5.26 -6.91
C ALA A 220 21.16 -6.63 -7.57
N GLY A 221 19.89 -6.92 -7.85
CA GLY A 221 19.44 -8.13 -8.54
C GLY A 221 19.67 -9.43 -7.75
N GLY A 222 19.20 -10.53 -8.34
CA GLY A 222 19.41 -11.89 -7.82
C GLY A 222 18.56 -12.25 -6.60
N TYR A 223 17.67 -11.38 -6.12
CA TYR A 223 16.83 -11.69 -4.97
C TYR A 223 15.59 -12.48 -5.35
N ARG A 224 15.18 -13.36 -4.44
CA ARG A 224 13.93 -14.11 -4.47
C ARG A 224 13.24 -14.01 -3.13
N THR A 225 11.92 -14.18 -3.13
CA THR A 225 11.14 -14.42 -1.92
C THR A 225 10.25 -15.64 -2.11
N THR A 226 9.87 -16.26 -0.99
CA THR A 226 8.91 -17.35 -0.92
C THR A 226 7.63 -16.85 -0.31
N LEU A 227 6.53 -17.14 -1.00
CA LEU A 227 5.17 -16.79 -0.61
C LEU A 227 4.43 -18.07 -0.24
N THR A 228 3.62 -18.01 0.82
CA THR A 228 2.75 -19.12 1.22
C THR A 228 1.33 -18.63 1.49
N LEU A 229 0.34 -19.35 0.97
CA LEU A 229 -1.09 -19.13 1.20
C LEU A 229 -1.80 -20.47 1.11
N ASN A 230 -2.62 -20.83 2.12
CA ASN A 230 -3.46 -22.03 2.12
C ASN A 230 -2.70 -23.32 1.71
N GLY A 231 -1.53 -23.55 2.30
CA GLY A 231 -0.66 -24.70 2.02
C GLY A 231 0.12 -24.63 0.68
N ARG A 232 -0.20 -23.69 -0.21
CA ARG A 232 0.52 -23.46 -1.47
C ARG A 232 1.76 -22.63 -1.21
N ARG A 233 2.88 -22.99 -1.86
CA ARG A 233 4.16 -22.31 -1.73
C ARG A 233 4.71 -21.92 -3.10
N VAL A 234 5.15 -20.68 -3.25
CA VAL A 234 5.70 -20.15 -4.50
C VAL A 234 6.98 -19.36 -4.22
N SER A 235 8.08 -19.74 -4.87
CA SER A 235 9.29 -18.91 -4.91
C SER A 235 9.30 -18.06 -6.17
N ALA A 236 9.40 -16.73 -6.04
CA ALA A 236 9.40 -15.80 -7.15
C ALA A 236 10.61 -14.85 -7.11
N PRO A 237 11.17 -14.47 -8.28
CA PRO A 237 12.21 -13.46 -8.36
C PRO A 237 11.64 -12.08 -8.05
N ILE A 238 12.42 -11.26 -7.37
CA ILE A 238 12.12 -9.86 -7.12
C ILE A 238 12.77 -9.05 -8.24
N LYS A 239 11.94 -8.40 -9.06
CA LYS A 239 12.38 -7.69 -10.27
C LYS A 239 12.01 -6.22 -10.27
N GLU A 240 11.02 -5.85 -9.47
CA GLU A 240 10.51 -4.48 -9.40
C GLU A 240 10.51 -3.90 -7.99
N VAL A 241 10.35 -2.57 -7.93
CA VAL A 241 10.31 -1.77 -6.71
C VAL A 241 8.88 -1.31 -6.48
N GLY A 242 8.39 -1.49 -5.26
CA GLY A 242 7.02 -1.18 -4.85
C GLY A 242 6.41 -2.34 -4.07
N PRO A 243 5.18 -2.24 -3.58
CA PRO A 243 4.22 -1.16 -3.82
C PRO A 243 4.52 0.10 -3.02
N TRP A 244 3.94 1.23 -3.45
CA TRP A 244 3.89 2.56 -2.81
C TRP A 244 5.23 3.30 -2.67
N ASN A 245 6.25 2.61 -2.17
CA ASN A 245 7.49 3.18 -1.67
C ASN A 245 8.73 2.55 -2.33
N THR A 246 9.83 3.31 -2.40
CA THR A 246 11.10 2.87 -3.00
C THR A 246 12.25 2.76 -2.01
N TYR A 247 12.03 3.20 -0.76
CA TYR A 247 13.00 3.11 0.35
C TYR A 247 12.47 2.34 1.57
N ASP A 248 11.43 1.51 1.40
CA ASP A 248 10.76 0.78 2.50
C ASP A 248 11.25 -0.66 2.63
N ASN A 249 12.43 -0.84 3.18
CA ASN A 249 12.93 -2.17 3.52
C ASN A 249 12.33 -2.68 4.84
N TRP A 250 11.01 -2.78 4.93
CA TRP A 250 10.28 -3.26 6.11
C TRP A 250 10.75 -4.64 6.61
N TRP A 251 11.36 -5.46 5.74
CA TRP A 251 11.91 -6.78 6.05
C TRP A 251 13.30 -6.76 6.68
N ASP A 252 14.02 -5.63 6.65
CA ASP A 252 15.34 -5.51 7.29
C ASP A 252 15.20 -5.23 8.80
N PRO A 253 16.23 -5.54 9.60
CA PRO A 253 16.31 -5.02 10.97
C PRO A 253 16.13 -3.50 11.02
N VAL A 254 15.47 -2.98 12.04
CA VAL A 254 15.18 -1.54 12.21
C VAL A 254 16.43 -0.67 12.05
N ALA A 255 17.57 -1.10 12.62
CA ALA A 255 18.85 -0.40 12.50
C ALA A 255 19.36 -0.25 11.04
N LYS A 256 18.88 -1.09 10.12
CA LYS A 256 19.22 -1.08 8.69
C LYS A 256 18.08 -0.56 7.81
N ARG A 257 16.92 -0.22 8.38
CA ARG A 257 15.79 0.35 7.64
C ARG A 257 16.17 1.74 7.10
N THR A 258 15.90 2.01 5.83
CA THR A 258 16.33 3.25 5.16
C THR A 258 15.42 4.41 5.51
N MET A 259 14.09 4.23 5.43
CA MET A 259 13.06 5.16 5.87
C MET A 259 12.13 4.51 6.90
N TRP A 260 11.31 5.32 7.58
CA TRP A 260 10.30 4.87 8.57
C TRP A 260 10.88 3.98 9.67
N LYS A 261 12.01 4.43 10.24
CA LYS A 261 12.81 3.69 11.23
C LYS A 261 12.10 3.51 12.57
N ASP A 262 11.06 4.28 12.82
CA ASP A 262 10.13 4.18 13.93
C ASP A 262 9.12 3.03 13.78
N LEU A 263 8.91 2.51 12.57
CA LEU A 263 8.06 1.35 12.35
C LEU A 263 8.82 0.03 12.60
N PRO A 264 8.22 -0.95 13.29
CA PRO A 264 8.85 -2.23 13.57
C PRO A 264 9.16 -3.03 12.30
N ARG A 265 10.15 -3.91 12.38
CA ARG A 265 10.46 -4.87 11.31
C ARG A 265 9.23 -5.74 11.04
N GLY A 266 8.89 -5.91 9.77
CA GLY A 266 7.70 -6.66 9.34
C GLY A 266 6.48 -5.80 9.09
N LYS A 267 6.52 -4.49 9.40
CA LYS A 267 5.43 -3.54 9.17
C LYS A 267 5.77 -2.63 7.97
N PRO A 268 5.20 -2.89 6.78
CA PRO A 268 5.27 -1.96 5.66
C PRO A 268 4.72 -0.60 6.06
N GLU A 269 5.30 0.48 5.52
CA GLU A 269 4.77 1.82 5.78
C GLU A 269 3.36 1.98 5.21
N ALA A 270 3.07 1.41 4.04
CA ALA A 270 1.73 1.44 3.45
C ALA A 270 0.66 0.85 4.38
N ARG A 271 1.00 -0.18 5.18
CA ARG A 271 0.09 -0.72 6.20
C ARG A 271 -0.19 0.31 7.30
N ALA A 272 0.85 0.98 7.80
CA ALA A 272 0.70 2.01 8.81
C ALA A 272 -0.06 3.24 8.26
N ALA A 273 0.19 3.63 7.00
CA ALA A 273 -0.51 4.72 6.36
C ALA A 273 -2.01 4.42 6.20
N PHE A 274 -2.33 3.20 5.77
CA PHE A 274 -3.71 2.78 5.51
C PHE A 274 -4.57 2.74 6.78
N PHE A 275 -4.09 2.10 7.86
CA PHE A 275 -4.86 1.90 9.10
C PHE A 275 -4.65 2.99 10.15
N GLU A 276 -3.44 3.52 10.28
CA GLU A 276 -3.05 4.39 11.40
C GLU A 276 -2.84 5.84 10.97
N ASN A 277 -3.19 6.17 9.72
CA ASN A 277 -2.97 7.49 9.13
C ASN A 277 -1.49 7.95 9.22
N TYR A 278 -0.56 6.98 9.30
CA TYR A 278 0.87 7.25 9.33
C TYR A 278 1.27 8.03 8.08
N ASN A 279 2.20 8.98 8.22
CA ASN A 279 2.57 9.92 7.14
C ASN A 279 1.33 10.61 6.51
N ARG A 280 0.28 10.85 7.30
CA ARG A 280 -0.99 11.44 6.86
C ARG A 280 -1.71 10.61 5.78
N GLY A 281 -1.61 9.29 5.86
CA GLY A 281 -2.25 8.36 4.92
C GLY A 281 -1.51 8.21 3.58
N LYS A 282 -0.30 8.78 3.48
CA LYS A 282 0.39 8.94 2.19
C LYS A 282 1.67 8.12 2.10
N ASP A 283 2.05 7.81 0.88
CA ASP A 283 3.34 7.22 0.57
C ASP A 283 4.48 8.28 0.48
N GLU A 284 5.70 7.85 0.16
CA GLU A 284 6.86 8.74 0.04
C GLU A 284 6.66 9.88 -0.99
N PHE A 285 5.81 9.65 -1.98
CA PHE A 285 5.50 10.58 -3.07
C PHE A 285 4.22 11.38 -2.86
N GLY A 286 3.57 11.26 -1.71
CA GLY A 286 2.39 12.03 -1.34
C GLY A 286 1.09 11.55 -1.97
N ARG A 287 1.06 10.35 -2.58
CA ARG A 287 -0.19 9.70 -2.98
C ARG A 287 -0.89 9.16 -1.75
N GLU A 288 -2.21 9.24 -1.72
CA GLU A 288 -2.99 8.48 -0.75
C GLU A 288 -2.74 6.98 -0.97
N VAL A 289 -2.42 6.27 0.10
CA VAL A 289 -2.23 4.82 0.10
C VAL A 289 -3.59 4.15 0.05
N LEU A 290 -3.83 3.38 -1.00
CA LEU A 290 -5.15 2.79 -1.26
C LEU A 290 -5.30 1.37 -0.69
N ASN A 291 -4.21 0.76 -0.23
CA ASN A 291 -4.23 -0.57 0.38
C ASN A 291 -2.95 -0.78 1.21
N PRO A 292 -2.95 -1.71 2.19
CA PRO A 292 -1.83 -1.90 3.10
C PRO A 292 -0.69 -2.75 2.49
N ALA A 293 -0.57 -2.79 1.16
CA ALA A 293 0.28 -3.74 0.48
C ALA A 293 1.77 -3.56 0.82
N GLY A 294 2.45 -4.67 1.11
CA GLY A 294 3.90 -4.71 1.29
C GLY A 294 4.63 -5.45 0.17
N ILE A 295 3.88 -6.03 -0.77
CA ILE A 295 4.38 -6.77 -1.93
C ILE A 295 3.34 -6.75 -3.07
N ASP A 296 3.82 -6.67 -4.32
CA ASP A 296 2.96 -6.86 -5.49
C ASP A 296 3.34 -8.12 -6.27
N LEU A 297 2.32 -8.83 -6.73
CA LEU A 297 2.44 -10.08 -7.44
C LEU A 297 2.06 -9.89 -8.91
N THR A 298 2.82 -10.49 -9.82
CA THR A 298 2.28 -10.71 -11.17
C THR A 298 1.11 -11.69 -11.11
N PRO A 299 0.12 -11.60 -12.02
CA PRO A 299 -1.01 -12.53 -12.05
C PRO A 299 -0.59 -14.01 -12.16
N ALA A 300 0.58 -14.32 -12.73
CA ALA A 300 1.07 -15.70 -12.77
C ALA A 300 1.56 -16.19 -11.40
N VAL A 301 2.17 -15.32 -10.59
CA VAL A 301 2.54 -15.64 -9.20
C VAL A 301 1.28 -15.81 -8.35
N ALA A 302 0.33 -14.87 -8.45
CA ALA A 302 -0.94 -14.94 -7.74
C ALA A 302 -1.71 -16.24 -8.04
N ARG A 303 -1.83 -16.62 -9.32
CA ARG A 303 -2.46 -17.88 -9.73
C ARG A 303 -1.79 -19.12 -9.13
N ARG A 304 -0.46 -19.15 -8.99
CA ARG A 304 0.23 -20.28 -8.34
C ARG A 304 -0.09 -20.37 -6.84
N LEU A 305 -0.40 -19.25 -6.20
CA LEU A 305 -0.90 -19.20 -4.82
C LEU A 305 -2.41 -19.50 -4.70
N GLY A 306 -3.11 -19.71 -5.82
CA GLY A 306 -4.54 -20.00 -5.84
C GLY A 306 -5.45 -18.77 -5.90
N LEU A 307 -4.89 -17.57 -6.07
CA LEU A 307 -5.65 -16.33 -6.19
C LEU A 307 -6.15 -16.12 -7.63
N ALA A 308 -7.36 -15.60 -7.78
CA ALA A 308 -7.87 -15.09 -9.04
C ALA A 308 -7.16 -13.80 -9.46
N LYS A 309 -7.37 -13.36 -10.70
CA LYS A 309 -6.76 -12.13 -11.21
C LYS A 309 -7.34 -10.90 -10.48
N TYR A 310 -6.47 -10.06 -9.93
CA TYR A 310 -6.81 -8.88 -9.10
C TYR A 310 -7.55 -9.20 -7.79
N GLU A 311 -7.46 -10.46 -7.34
CA GLU A 311 -7.77 -10.83 -5.96
C GLU A 311 -6.57 -10.49 -5.09
N ASN A 312 -6.78 -9.61 -4.11
CA ASN A 312 -5.80 -9.28 -3.09
C ASN A 312 -6.00 -10.23 -1.91
N ALA A 313 -4.95 -10.45 -1.13
CA ALA A 313 -5.04 -11.27 0.07
C ALA A 313 -3.84 -11.01 0.98
N TYR A 314 -3.97 -11.30 2.27
CA TYR A 314 -2.79 -11.52 3.10
C TYR A 314 -2.07 -12.83 2.73
N VAL A 315 -0.76 -12.75 2.56
CA VAL A 315 0.10 -13.91 2.31
C VAL A 315 1.27 -13.92 3.27
N TYR A 316 1.83 -15.10 3.53
CA TYR A 316 3.06 -15.22 4.29
C TYR A 316 4.27 -15.04 3.37
N VAL A 317 5.09 -14.02 3.65
CA VAL A 317 6.25 -13.62 2.86
C VAL A 317 7.53 -13.89 3.65
N SER A 318 8.42 -14.70 3.09
CA SER A 318 9.76 -14.88 3.66
C SER A 318 10.66 -13.67 3.39
N LEU A 319 11.70 -13.48 4.22
CA LEU A 319 12.75 -12.49 3.92
C LEU A 319 13.33 -12.69 2.50
N PRO A 320 13.63 -11.59 1.77
CA PRO A 320 14.27 -11.68 0.47
C PRO A 320 15.68 -12.25 0.60
N LYS A 321 16.02 -13.25 -0.22
CA LYS A 321 17.32 -13.95 -0.21
C LYS A 321 17.91 -14.00 -1.61
N ARG A 322 19.23 -14.00 -1.69
CA ARG A 322 19.94 -14.42 -2.90
C ARG A 322 20.09 -15.94 -2.88
N PRO A 323 19.84 -16.65 -3.99
CA PRO A 323 20.25 -18.05 -4.11
C PRO A 323 21.74 -18.16 -3.76
N ALA A 324 22.13 -19.27 -3.11
CA ALA A 324 23.56 -19.59 -3.01
C ALA A 324 24.13 -19.70 -4.42
N SER A 325 25.24 -19.00 -4.65
CA SER A 325 26.04 -19.06 -5.88
C SER A 325 26.72 -20.41 -6.02
#